data_AF-A0A3A4Q3A7-F1
#
_entry.id   AF-A0A3A4Q3A7-F1
#
_cell.length_a   1.000
_cell.length_b   1.000
_cell.length_c   1.000
_cell.angle_alpha   90.00
_cell.angle_beta   90.00
_cell.angle_gamma   90.00
#
_symmetry.space_group_name_H-M   'P 1'
#
loop_
_entity.id
_entity.type
_entity.pdbx_description
1 polymer ?
#
loop_
_entity_poly.entity_id
_entity_poly.type
_entity_poly.pdbx_seq_one_letter_code
_entity_poly.pdbx_strand_id
1 'polypeptide(L)'
;MYCSKCGREIAAGASFCKFCGIPARRDDAVDGPDPGSSRAMPLEGHGSPAAGGYALSRQDVVLIVSMLVLSALMIIIFALTL
;
A
#
# COMPACT_ATOMS: atom_id res chain seq x y z
N MET A 1 5.43 -9.77 13.33
CA MET A 1 4.64 -9.26 14.49
C MET A 1 3.60 -8.28 13.98
N TYR A 2 2.51 -8.00 14.69
CA TYR A 2 1.44 -7.14 14.18
C TYR A 2 1.40 -5.80 14.92
N CYS A 3 1.12 -4.71 14.20
CA CYS A 3 0.93 -3.39 14.79
C CYS A 3 -0.37 -3.36 15.61
N SER A 4 -0.27 -3.02 16.90
CA SER A 4 -1.43 -2.96 17.80
C SER A 4 -2.47 -1.89 17.44
N LYS A 5 -2.13 -0.91 16.58
CA LYS A 5 -3.07 0.12 16.14
C LYS A 5 -3.79 -0.21 14.84
N CYS A 6 -3.10 -0.80 13.86
CA CYS A 6 -3.67 -1.00 12.53
C CYS A 6 -3.74 -2.46 12.06
N GLY A 7 -3.28 -3.41 12.88
CA GLY A 7 -3.37 -4.85 12.61
C GLY A 7 -2.49 -5.37 11.48
N ARG A 8 -1.63 -4.52 10.90
CA ARG A 8 -0.73 -4.92 9.80
C ARG A 8 0.52 -5.58 10.31
N GLU A 9 1.02 -6.55 9.54
CA GLU A 9 2.28 -7.21 9.82
C GLU A 9 3.45 -6.25 9.64
N ILE A 10 4.33 -6.22 10.62
CA ILE A 10 5.54 -5.41 10.67
C ILE A 10 6.74 -6.29 11.04
N ALA A 11 7.92 -5.84 10.62
CA ALA A 11 9.18 -6.53 10.87
C ALA A 11 9.45 -6.64 12.38
N ALA A 12 9.96 -7.79 12.81
CA ALA A 12 10.39 -7.98 14.19
C ALA A 12 11.55 -7.02 14.49
N GLY A 13 11.43 -6.24 15.57
CA GLY A 13 12.43 -5.21 15.93
C GLY A 13 12.27 -3.87 15.20
N ALA A 14 11.22 -3.67 14.40
CA ALA A 14 10.91 -2.34 13.87
C ALA A 14 10.66 -1.36 15.03
N SER A 15 11.18 -0.13 14.94
CA SER A 15 10.89 0.92 15.93
C SER A 15 9.52 1.55 15.70
N PHE A 16 9.08 1.65 14.44
CA PHE A 16 7.80 2.26 14.05
C PHE A 16 7.09 1.44 12.99
N CYS A 17 5.76 1.55 12.96
CA CYS A 17 4.95 0.94 11.91
C CYS A 17 5.06 1.75 10.62
N LYS A 18 5.70 1.18 9.59
CA LYS A 18 5.83 1.79 8.25
C LYS A 18 4.50 2.14 7.57
N PHE A 19 3.38 1.64 8.08
CA PHE A 19 2.07 1.86 7.49
C PHE A 19 1.17 2.84 8.25
N CYS A 20 1.45 3.14 9.52
CA CYS A 20 0.62 4.05 10.32
C CYS A 20 1.42 5.04 11.17
N GLY A 21 2.75 4.91 11.21
CA GLY A 21 3.67 5.82 11.88
C GLY A 21 3.86 5.59 13.39
N ILE A 22 3.02 4.75 14.02
CA ILE A 22 3.05 4.57 15.49
C ILE A 22 4.23 3.67 15.89
N PRO A 23 4.88 3.94 17.04
CA PRO A 23 5.92 3.08 17.58
C PRO A 23 5.44 1.64 17.72
N ALA A 24 6.26 0.71 17.28
CA ALA A 24 5.93 -0.70 17.22
C ALA A 24 6.10 -1.40 18.57
N ARG A 25 6.87 -0.81 19.48
CA ARG A 25 6.93 -1.17 20.90
C ARG A 25 6.62 0.10 21.70
N ARG A 26 5.64 0.01 22.62
CA ARG A 26 5.54 1.00 23.69
C ARG A 26 6.52 0.51 24.75
N ASP A 27 7.75 0.96 24.67
CA ASP A 27 8.67 0.85 25.79
C ASP A 27 8.23 1.94 26.77
N ASP A 28 7.49 1.53 27.81
CA ASP A 28 6.95 2.39 28.84
C ASP A 28 8.08 3.07 29.63
N ALA A 29 8.56 4.22 29.14
CA ALA A 29 9.21 5.27 29.92
C ALA A 29 9.42 6.52 29.05
N VAL A 30 8.34 7.24 28.75
CA VAL A 30 8.42 8.70 28.58
C VAL A 30 7.11 9.27 29.14
N ASP A 31 7.16 9.59 30.43
CA ASP A 31 6.40 10.69 31.00
C ASP A 31 7.16 11.95 30.56
N GLY A 32 6.67 12.63 29.54
CA GLY A 32 7.32 13.80 28.96
C GLY A 32 6.39 14.49 27.96
N PRO A 33 6.22 15.82 28.03
CA PRO A 33 5.26 16.55 27.21
C PRO A 33 5.62 16.50 25.72
N ASP A 34 4.59 16.52 24.90
CA ASP A 34 4.63 16.38 23.46
C ASP A 34 5.54 17.41 22.78
N PRO A 35 6.46 16.99 21.89
CA PRO A 35 7.00 17.87 20.88
C PRO A 35 6.34 17.53 19.55
N GLY A 36 5.26 18.22 19.18
CA GLY A 36 4.88 18.27 17.78
C GLY A 36 3.43 18.48 17.41
N SER A 37 2.52 18.70 18.37
CA SER A 37 1.26 19.37 18.06
C SER A 37 1.53 20.85 17.84
N SER A 38 1.92 21.22 16.62
CA SER A 38 2.02 22.63 16.19
C SER A 38 1.92 22.77 14.68
N ARG A 39 0.72 22.55 14.15
CA ARG A 39 -0.13 23.61 13.54
C ARG A 39 -1.03 23.03 12.46
N ALA A 40 -2.32 23.23 12.68
CA ALA A 40 -3.38 23.10 11.69
C ALA A 40 -3.06 23.93 10.43
N MET A 41 -3.35 23.35 9.27
CA MET A 41 -3.61 24.09 8.03
C MET A 41 -5.03 23.72 7.55
N PRO A 42 -5.90 24.69 7.25
CA PRO A 42 -7.25 24.44 6.74
C PRO A 42 -7.23 23.98 5.28
N LEU A 43 -8.10 23.02 4.97
CA LEU A 43 -8.78 22.79 3.68
C LEU A 43 -7.99 23.16 2.41
N GLU A 44 -7.10 22.28 1.97
CA GLU A 44 -6.69 22.22 0.57
C GLU A 44 -7.18 20.91 -0.06
N GLY A 45 -8.37 21.01 -0.67
CA GLY A 45 -8.89 19.99 -1.57
C GLY A 45 -7.90 19.75 -2.70
N HIS A 46 -7.36 18.53 -2.74
CA HIS A 46 -6.72 18.02 -3.94
C HIS A 46 -7.76 17.13 -4.62
N GLY A 47 -8.36 17.72 -5.64
CA GLY A 47 -9.44 17.14 -6.42
C GLY A 47 -9.11 15.72 -6.86
N SER A 48 -10.15 14.89 -6.79
CA SER A 48 -10.24 13.69 -7.59
C SER A 48 -10.01 14.07 -9.05
N PRO A 49 -8.97 13.56 -9.74
CA PRO A 49 -8.95 13.64 -11.18
C PRO A 49 -10.04 12.70 -11.67
N ALA A 50 -11.17 13.29 -12.08
CA ALA A 50 -12.02 12.69 -13.11
C ALA A 50 -11.19 12.65 -14.41
N ALA A 51 -10.27 11.70 -14.51
CA ALA A 51 -9.52 11.42 -15.71
C ALA A 51 -9.16 9.93 -15.70
N GLY A 52 -9.67 9.20 -16.69
CA GLY A 52 -9.41 7.79 -16.89
C GLY A 52 -7.92 7.50 -17.00
N GLY A 53 -7.32 7.12 -15.89
CA GLY A 53 -6.05 6.43 -15.82
C GLY A 53 -6.30 5.23 -14.91
N TYR A 54 -6.04 4.03 -15.42
CA TYR A 54 -5.97 2.83 -14.62
C TYR A 54 -5.09 3.16 -13.39
N ALA A 55 -5.71 3.26 -12.21
CA ALA A 55 -4.98 3.47 -10.98
C ALA A 55 -4.20 2.17 -10.76
N LEU A 56 -2.97 2.12 -11.29
CA LEU A 56 -2.16 0.93 -11.47
C LEU A 56 -1.70 0.42 -10.10
N SER A 57 -2.62 -0.21 -9.38
CA SER A 57 -2.37 -0.96 -8.18
C SER A 57 -1.54 -2.18 -8.55
N ARG A 58 -0.74 -2.70 -7.61
CA ARG A 58 0.09 -3.90 -7.83
C ARG A 58 -0.74 -5.11 -8.29
N GLN A 59 -2.02 -5.12 -7.96
CA GLN A 59 -3.01 -6.10 -8.38
C GLN A 59 -3.44 -5.94 -9.85
N ASP A 60 -3.47 -4.71 -10.36
CA ASP A 60 -3.85 -4.38 -11.74
C ASP A 60 -2.76 -4.84 -12.73
N VAL A 61 -1.48 -4.66 -12.37
CA VAL A 61 -0.34 -5.17 -13.16
C VAL A 61 -0.37 -6.70 -13.29
N VAL A 62 -0.69 -7.41 -12.20
CA VAL A 62 -0.77 -8.89 -12.21
C VAL A 62 -1.89 -9.36 -13.15
N LEU A 63 -3.04 -8.66 -13.16
CA LEU A 63 -4.15 -8.98 -14.06
C LEU A 63 -3.80 -8.73 -15.54
N ILE A 64 -3.14 -7.61 -15.86
CA ILE A 64 -2.71 -7.30 -17.23
C ILE A 64 -1.71 -8.35 -17.74
N VAL A 65 -0.68 -8.67 -16.95
CA VAL A 65 0.31 -9.70 -17.32
C VAL A 65 -0.36 -11.06 -17.50
N SER A 66 -1.28 -11.42 -16.60
CA SER A 66 -2.03 -12.68 -16.70
C SER A 66 -2.87 -12.75 -17.99
N MET A 67 -3.59 -11.68 -18.35
CA MET A 67 -4.39 -11.61 -19.57
C MET A 67 -3.51 -11.73 -20.83
N LEU A 68 -2.34 -11.08 -20.86
CA LEU A 68 -1.40 -11.18 -21.98
C LEU A 68 -0.80 -12.58 -22.13
N VAL A 69 -0.50 -13.25 -21.01
CA VAL A 69 0.03 -14.63 -21.05
C VAL A 69 -1.05 -15.60 -21.55
N LEU A 70 -2.29 -15.48 -21.06
CA LEU A 70 -3.39 -16.34 -21.48
C LEU A 70 -3.71 -16.16 -22.98
N SER A 71 -3.70 -14.94 -23.50
CA SER A 71 -3.95 -14.70 -24.92
C SER A 71 -2.83 -15.26 -25.80
N ALA A 72 -1.56 -15.08 -25.42
CA ALA A 72 -0.43 -15.66 -26.13
C ALA A 72 -0.49 -17.19 -26.17
N LEU A 73 -0.83 -17.82 -25.03
CA LEU A 73 -1.00 -19.27 -24.95
C LEU A 73 -2.10 -19.77 -25.89
N MET A 74 -3.26 -19.09 -25.93
CA MET A 74 -4.35 -19.46 -26.83
C MET A 74 -3.94 -19.38 -28.32
N ILE A 75 -3.19 -18.34 -28.70
CA ILE A 75 -2.69 -18.18 -30.08
C ILE A 75 -1.72 -19.32 -30.44
N ILE A 76 -0.80 -19.67 -29.54
CA ILE A 76 0.16 -20.76 -29.77
C ILE A 76 -0.57 -22.09 -29.93
N ILE A 77 -1.52 -22.40 -29.04
CA ILE A 77 -2.29 -23.65 -29.11
C ILE A 77 -3.05 -23.72 -30.43
N PHE A 78 -3.70 -22.64 -30.84
CA PHE A 78 -4.42 -22.57 -32.10
C PHE A 78 -3.49 -22.80 -33.30
N ALA A 79 -2.32 -22.17 -33.33
CA ALA A 79 -1.34 -22.33 -34.39
C ALA A 79 -0.72 -23.74 -34.47
N LEU A 80 -0.68 -24.48 -33.36
CA LEU A 80 -0.24 -25.88 -33.34
C LEU A 80 -1.34 -26.87 -33.74
N THR A 81 -2.60 -26.43 -33.70
CA THR A 81 -3.77 -27.28 -33.97
C THR A 81 -4.26 -27.17 -35.42
N LEU A 82 -4.00 -26.04 -36.09
CA LEU A 82 -4.19 -25.88 -37.55
C LEU A 82 -2.99 -26.38 -38.34
#